data_AF-A0A2J4GAH7-F1
#
_entry.id   AF-A0A2J4GAH7-F1
#
_cell.length_a   1.000
_cell.length_b   1.000
_cell.length_c   1.000
_cell.angle_alpha   90.00
_cell.angle_beta   90.00
_cell.angle_gamma   90.00
#
_symmetry.space_group_name_H-M   'P 1'
#
loop_
_entity.id
_entity.type
_entity.pdbx_description
1 polymer ?
#
loop_
_entity_poly.entity_id
_entity_poly.type
_entity_poly.pdbx_seq_one_letter_code
_entity_poly.pdbx_strand_id
1 'polypeptide(L)'
;MGEWGLRALFLAVAALTLVSLIALGYFQEINPSEAKQLYESTERYFESLLVPGDFEATATNVLVDFALLVLSCNIPIIGPVVAGATSYYAGYTLKAQHVVTGRGDLTVIATDVVNLLQIMAITVACAEGLFLTYKVVRREKAEVLGTLAVITVELGLIVLSVVIEALQALA
;
A
#
# COMPACT_ATOMS: atom_id res chain seq x y z
N MET A 1 -0.57 -2.38 28.88
CA MET A 1 -1.48 -2.51 27.73
C MET A 1 -1.36 -3.94 27.23
N GLY A 2 -2.46 -4.66 26.98
CA GLY A 2 -2.41 -6.02 26.44
C GLY A 2 -1.98 -6.04 24.96
N GLU A 3 -1.65 -7.21 24.43
CA GLU A 3 -1.18 -7.39 23.05
C GLU A 3 -2.16 -6.80 22.01
N TRP A 4 -3.46 -7.05 22.19
CA TRP A 4 -4.51 -6.49 21.34
C TRP A 4 -4.60 -4.96 21.38
N GLY A 5 -4.38 -4.37 22.57
CA GLY A 5 -4.31 -2.92 22.70
C GLY A 5 -3.10 -2.33 21.99
N LEU A 6 -1.98 -3.06 21.97
CA LEU A 6 -0.78 -2.66 21.23
C LEU A 6 -0.96 -2.76 19.71
N ARG A 7 -1.62 -3.81 19.22
CA ARG A 7 -1.98 -3.93 17.80
C ARG A 7 -2.92 -2.81 17.36
N ALA A 8 -3.95 -2.51 18.14
CA ALA A 8 -4.86 -1.38 17.87
C ALA A 8 -4.13 -0.04 17.83
N LEU A 9 -3.17 0.18 18.74
CA LEU A 9 -2.32 1.37 18.72
C LEU A 9 -1.47 1.42 17.44
N PHE A 10 -0.81 0.33 17.05
CA PHE A 10 -0.03 0.30 15.81
C PHE A 10 -0.89 0.49 14.57
N LEU A 11 -2.14 0.02 14.56
CA LEU A 11 -3.09 0.29 13.48
C LEU A 11 -3.38 1.78 13.35
N ALA A 12 -3.67 2.46 14.47
CA ALA A 12 -3.91 3.90 14.47
C ALA A 12 -2.65 4.69 14.04
N VAL A 13 -1.47 4.30 14.54
CA VAL A 13 -0.19 4.91 14.16
C VAL A 13 0.10 4.71 12.68
N ALA A 14 -0.09 3.50 12.15
CA ALA A 14 0.09 3.21 10.73
C ALA A 14 -0.85 4.06 9.87
N ALA A 15 -2.15 4.08 10.20
CA ALA A 15 -3.15 4.85 9.45
C ALA A 15 -2.77 6.33 9.37
N LEU A 16 -2.47 6.94 10.52
CA LEU A 16 -2.07 8.35 10.58
C LEU A 16 -0.77 8.63 9.83
N THR A 17 0.22 7.73 9.96
CA THR A 17 1.52 7.89 9.31
C THR A 17 1.40 7.81 7.79
N LEU A 18 0.70 6.80 7.26
CA LEU A 18 0.56 6.59 5.83
C LEU A 18 -0.25 7.72 5.18
N VAL A 19 -1.37 8.14 5.78
CA VAL A 19 -2.14 9.29 5.31
C VAL A 19 -1.32 10.58 5.34
N SER A 20 -0.53 10.78 6.39
CA SER A 20 0.37 11.95 6.47
C SER A 20 1.44 11.91 5.39
N LEU A 21 2.00 10.75 5.07
CA LEU A 21 3.01 10.59 4.01
C LEU A 21 2.42 10.81 2.62
N ILE A 22 1.21 10.32 2.36
CA ILE A 22 0.44 10.63 1.13
C ILE A 22 0.27 12.14 1.00
N ALA A 23 -0.20 12.80 2.07
CA ALA A 23 -0.39 14.25 2.05
C ALA A 23 0.93 15.00 1.81
N LEU A 24 2.00 14.59 2.49
CA LEU A 24 3.34 15.15 2.28
C LEU A 24 3.80 14.99 0.84
N GLY A 25 3.63 13.80 0.25
CA GLY A 25 3.97 13.55 -1.15
C GLY A 25 3.18 14.43 -2.11
N TYR A 26 1.88 14.62 -1.87
CA TYR A 26 1.04 15.46 -2.72
C TYR A 26 1.40 16.95 -2.64
N PHE A 27 1.73 17.44 -1.45
CA PHE A 27 2.06 18.86 -1.24
C PHE A 27 3.50 19.23 -1.62
N GLN A 28 4.30 18.27 -2.07
CA GLN A 28 5.63 18.56 -2.60
C GLN A 28 5.58 19.38 -3.88
N GLU A 29 6.59 20.22 -4.05
CA GLU A 29 6.80 20.95 -5.28
C GLU A 29 7.29 19.99 -6.36
N ILE A 30 6.64 20.03 -7.53
CA ILE A 30 7.03 19.25 -8.70
C ILE A 30 7.02 20.17 -9.92
N ASN A 31 8.09 20.14 -10.70
CA ASN A 31 8.16 20.92 -11.93
C ASN A 31 7.22 20.33 -12.99
N PRO A 32 6.58 21.13 -13.86
CA PRO A 32 5.66 20.62 -14.87
C PRO A 32 6.28 19.57 -15.83
N SER A 33 7.57 19.70 -16.14
CA SER A 33 8.30 18.72 -16.97
C SER A 33 8.49 17.39 -16.25
N GLU A 34 8.81 17.42 -14.96
CA GLU A 34 8.97 16.22 -14.13
C GLU A 34 7.61 15.56 -13.88
N ALA A 35 6.56 16.35 -13.63
CA ALA A 35 5.19 15.86 -13.49
C ALA A 35 4.74 15.10 -14.74
N LYS A 36 5.04 15.65 -15.94
CA LYS A 36 4.72 14.98 -17.20
C LYS A 36 5.47 13.66 -17.37
N GLN A 37 6.77 13.63 -17.08
CA GLN A 37 7.57 12.41 -17.15
C GLN A 37 7.06 11.34 -16.18
N LEU A 38 6.77 11.72 -14.94
CA LEU A 38 6.25 10.81 -13.93
C LEU A 38 4.88 10.27 -14.33
N TYR A 39 3.94 11.15 -14.74
CA TYR A 39 2.61 10.75 -15.18
C TYR A 39 2.66 9.78 -16.37
N GLU A 40 3.41 10.10 -17.44
CA GLU A 40 3.53 9.22 -18.61
C GLU A 40 4.23 7.89 -18.27
N SER A 41 5.21 7.90 -17.36
CA SER A 41 5.87 6.67 -16.91
C SER A 41 4.91 5.77 -16.14
N THR A 42 4.06 6.37 -15.29
CA THR A 42 3.05 5.66 -14.52
C THR A 42 1.95 5.12 -15.41
N GLU A 43 1.46 5.90 -16.37
CA GLU A 43 0.44 5.48 -17.33
C GLU A 43 0.92 4.27 -18.16
N ARG A 44 2.14 4.34 -18.71
CA ARG A 44 2.74 3.20 -19.43
C ARG A 44 2.93 1.96 -18.57
N TYR A 45 3.26 2.14 -17.28
CA TYR A 45 3.38 1.03 -16.35
C TYR A 45 2.02 0.33 -16.17
N PHE A 46 0.95 1.08 -15.92
CA PHE A 46 -0.40 0.52 -15.78
C PHE A 46 -0.91 -0.14 -17.08
N GLU A 47 -0.64 0.46 -18.24
CA GLU A 47 -0.94 -0.16 -19.55
C GLU A 47 -0.22 -1.51 -19.72
N SER A 48 1.01 -1.64 -19.21
CA SER A 48 1.78 -2.89 -19.28
C SER A 48 1.29 -3.96 -18.29
N LEU A 49 0.65 -3.58 -17.19
CA LEU A 49 0.08 -4.51 -16.21
C LEU A 49 -1.24 -5.12 -16.71
N LEU A 50 -1.99 -4.38 -17.52
CA LEU A 50 -3.30 -4.74 -18.04
C LEU A 50 -3.19 -5.29 -19.47
N VAL A 51 -2.61 -6.49 -19.66
CA VAL A 51 -2.67 -7.19 -20.95
C VAL A 51 -3.94 -8.04 -20.99
N PRO A 52 -5.01 -7.63 -21.71
CA PRO A 52 -6.28 -8.34 -21.66
C PRO A 52 -6.16 -9.72 -22.30
N GLY A 53 -6.60 -10.77 -21.60
CA GLY A 53 -6.69 -12.14 -22.13
C GLY A 53 -5.52 -13.06 -21.77
N ASP A 54 -4.51 -12.59 -21.05
CA ASP A 54 -3.41 -13.41 -20.53
C ASP A 54 -3.52 -13.56 -19.00
N PHE A 55 -4.08 -14.69 -18.56
CA PHE A 55 -4.24 -15.02 -17.14
C PHE A 55 -2.89 -15.16 -16.42
N GLU A 56 -1.85 -15.67 -17.09
CA GLU A 56 -0.55 -15.93 -16.48
C GLU A 56 0.23 -14.62 -16.26
N ALA A 57 0.14 -13.70 -17.22
CA ALA A 57 0.64 -12.33 -17.05
C ALA A 57 -0.11 -11.58 -15.96
N THR A 58 -1.45 -11.66 -15.93
CA THR A 58 -2.28 -11.00 -14.91
C THR A 58 -1.97 -11.54 -13.51
N ALA A 59 -1.88 -12.86 -13.33
CA ALA A 59 -1.56 -13.47 -12.04
C ALA A 59 -0.14 -13.12 -11.56
N THR A 60 0.82 -13.03 -12.49
CA THR A 60 2.19 -12.63 -12.19
C THR A 60 2.26 -11.15 -11.79
N ASN A 61 1.53 -10.28 -12.49
CA ASN A 61 1.44 -8.86 -12.19
C ASN A 61 0.86 -8.62 -10.79
N VAL A 62 -0.18 -9.38 -10.41
CA VAL A 62 -0.76 -9.36 -9.05
C VAL A 62 0.24 -9.71 -7.97
N LEU A 63 1.06 -10.73 -8.21
CA LEU A 63 2.08 -11.15 -7.24
C LEU A 63 3.31 -10.24 -7.22
N VAL A 64 3.45 -9.31 -8.16
CA VAL A 64 4.60 -8.40 -8.30
C VAL A 64 4.26 -6.95 -7.92
N ASP A 65 2.99 -6.57 -7.91
CA ASP A 65 2.54 -5.21 -7.59
C ASP A 65 1.96 -5.12 -6.16
N PHE A 66 0.64 -5.01 -6.02
CA PHE A 66 0.03 -4.65 -4.74
C PHE A 66 0.09 -5.78 -3.70
N ALA A 67 -0.04 -7.05 -4.11
CA ALA A 67 0.12 -8.17 -3.18
C ALA A 67 1.56 -8.28 -2.66
N LEU A 68 2.57 -7.98 -3.49
CA LEU A 68 3.98 -7.97 -3.06
C LEU A 68 4.23 -6.88 -2.03
N LEU A 69 3.64 -5.70 -2.23
CA LEU A 69 3.72 -4.59 -1.29
C LEU A 69 3.14 -4.98 0.07
N VAL A 70 1.95 -5.58 0.10
CA VAL A 70 1.32 -6.11 1.32
C VAL A 70 2.23 -7.15 1.98
N LEU A 71 2.73 -8.13 1.22
CA LEU A 71 3.64 -9.16 1.74
C LEU A 71 4.92 -8.58 2.33
N SER A 72 5.49 -7.55 1.69
CA SER A 72 6.72 -6.91 2.14
C SER A 72 6.56 -6.24 3.51
N CYS A 73 5.34 -5.82 3.86
CA CYS A 73 5.04 -5.19 5.15
C CYS A 73 5.31 -6.13 6.35
N ASN A 74 5.32 -7.45 6.13
CA ASN A 74 5.65 -8.44 7.16
C ASN A 74 7.12 -8.46 7.57
N ILE A 75 8.01 -7.88 6.76
CA ILE A 75 9.43 -7.87 7.08
C ILE A 75 9.65 -6.83 8.19
N PRO A 76 10.10 -7.23 9.40
CA PRO A 76 10.32 -6.29 10.48
C PRO A 76 11.26 -5.16 10.05
N ILE A 77 10.95 -3.93 10.45
CA ILE A 77 11.64 -2.67 10.11
C ILE A 77 11.46 -2.28 8.65
N ILE A 78 11.80 -3.17 7.71
CA ILE A 78 11.81 -2.88 6.27
C ILE A 78 10.39 -2.67 5.75
N GLY A 79 9.45 -3.52 6.14
CA GLY A 79 8.06 -3.47 5.69
C GLY A 79 7.39 -2.12 5.95
N PRO A 80 7.38 -1.62 7.20
CA PRO A 80 6.84 -0.30 7.51
C PRO A 80 7.53 0.85 6.73
N VAL A 81 8.84 0.74 6.48
CA VAL A 81 9.58 1.74 5.69
C VAL A 81 9.13 1.72 4.22
N VAL A 82 8.98 0.53 3.63
CA VAL A 82 8.49 0.36 2.26
C VAL A 82 7.06 0.91 2.14
N ALA A 83 6.17 0.56 3.06
CA ALA A 83 4.80 1.08 3.08
C ALA A 83 4.77 2.62 3.16
N GLY A 84 5.64 3.21 3.98
CA GLY A 84 5.77 4.66 4.09
C GLY A 84 6.28 5.31 2.79
N ALA A 85 7.32 4.75 2.19
CA ALA A 85 7.86 5.24 0.93
C ALA A 85 6.83 5.16 -0.20
N THR A 86 6.13 4.03 -0.34
CA THR A 86 5.08 3.86 -1.34
C THR A 86 3.93 4.83 -1.13
N SER A 87 3.51 5.06 0.11
CA SER A 87 2.47 6.04 0.45
C SER A 87 2.86 7.45 0.05
N TYR A 88 4.11 7.85 0.30
CA TYR A 88 4.64 9.13 -0.16
C TYR A 88 4.64 9.25 -1.69
N TYR A 89 5.15 8.23 -2.39
CA TYR A 89 5.18 8.24 -3.86
C TYR A 89 3.77 8.22 -4.47
N ALA A 90 2.80 7.54 -3.87
CA ALA A 90 1.41 7.59 -4.29
C ALA A 90 0.86 9.03 -4.27
N GLY A 91 1.12 9.77 -3.20
CA GLY A 91 0.77 11.20 -3.12
C GLY A 91 1.48 12.05 -4.18
N TYR A 92 2.77 11.81 -4.40
CA TYR A 92 3.56 12.53 -5.39
C TYR A 92 3.09 12.27 -6.84
N THR A 93 2.73 11.03 -7.16
CA THR A 93 2.15 10.64 -8.45
C THR A 93 0.77 11.27 -8.67
N LEU A 94 -0.08 11.32 -7.64
CA LEU A 94 -1.37 12.03 -7.71
C LEU A 94 -1.17 13.52 -8.00
N LYS A 95 -0.18 14.14 -7.35
CA LYS A 95 0.19 15.53 -7.64
C LYS A 95 0.64 15.71 -9.09
N ALA A 96 1.45 14.79 -9.62
CA ALA A 96 1.88 14.82 -11.02
C ALA A 96 0.68 14.74 -11.98
N GLN A 97 -0.26 13.82 -11.73
CA GLN A 97 -1.51 13.73 -12.48
C GLN A 97 -2.31 15.03 -12.43
N HIS A 98 -2.42 15.66 -11.26
CA HIS A 98 -3.12 16.93 -11.07
C HIS A 98 -2.50 18.06 -11.88
N VAL A 99 -1.17 18.17 -11.88
CA VAL A 99 -0.44 19.19 -12.66
C VAL A 99 -0.63 18.99 -14.17
N VAL A 100 -0.66 17.75 -14.64
CA VAL A 100 -0.73 17.43 -16.08
C VAL A 100 -2.16 17.50 -16.63
N THR A 101 -3.12 16.92 -15.92
CA THR A 101 -4.48 16.70 -16.42
C THR A 101 -5.53 17.61 -15.78
N GLY A 102 -5.18 18.30 -14.69
CA GLY A 102 -6.14 18.99 -13.83
C GLY A 102 -7.02 18.06 -12.99
N ARG A 103 -6.79 16.73 -13.05
CA ARG A 103 -7.50 15.68 -12.31
C ARG A 103 -6.55 14.96 -11.34
N GLY A 104 -7.06 14.29 -10.31
CA GLY A 104 -6.21 13.62 -9.31
C GLY A 104 -5.95 14.49 -8.09
N ASP A 105 -7.01 15.07 -7.54
CA ASP A 105 -6.92 15.72 -6.24
C ASP A 105 -6.80 14.67 -5.11
N LEU A 106 -6.40 15.13 -3.94
CA LEU A 106 -6.27 14.29 -2.75
C LEU A 106 -7.61 13.62 -2.36
N THR A 107 -8.74 14.16 -2.81
CA THR A 107 -10.06 13.59 -2.55
C THR A 107 -10.34 12.32 -3.34
N VAL A 108 -9.69 12.09 -4.50
CA VAL A 108 -9.80 10.81 -5.25
C VAL A 108 -9.47 9.60 -4.37
N ILE A 109 -8.54 9.77 -3.45
CA ILE A 109 -8.15 8.74 -2.49
C ILE A 109 -9.32 8.32 -1.58
N ALA A 110 -10.18 9.27 -1.22
CA ALA A 110 -11.31 9.06 -0.33
C ALA A 110 -12.62 8.75 -1.05
N THR A 111 -12.69 8.96 -2.38
CA THR A 111 -13.91 8.75 -3.16
C THR A 111 -13.89 7.48 -4.01
N ASP A 112 -12.70 6.99 -4.35
CA ASP A 112 -12.55 5.73 -5.09
C ASP A 112 -12.47 4.55 -4.11
N VAL A 113 -13.40 3.60 -4.26
CA VAL A 113 -13.51 2.41 -3.40
C VAL A 113 -12.26 1.54 -3.50
N VAL A 114 -11.64 1.44 -4.67
CA VAL A 114 -10.42 0.65 -4.86
C VAL A 114 -9.26 1.27 -4.09
N ASN A 115 -9.06 2.59 -4.23
CA ASN A 115 -7.99 3.29 -3.50
C ASN A 115 -8.19 3.21 -1.98
N LEU A 116 -9.44 3.32 -1.51
CA LEU A 116 -9.79 3.14 -0.10
C LEU A 116 -9.43 1.74 0.40
N LEU A 117 -9.79 0.69 -0.35
CA LEU A 117 -9.48 -0.69 0.01
C LEU A 117 -7.97 -0.93 0.03
N GLN A 118 -7.23 -0.39 -0.93
CA GLN A 118 -5.76 -0.50 -0.99
C GLN A 118 -5.10 0.17 0.22
N ILE A 119 -5.53 1.37 0.60
CA ILE A 119 -4.99 2.08 1.76
C ILE A 119 -5.31 1.35 3.05
N MET A 120 -6.52 0.82 3.20
CA MET A 120 -6.89 0.02 4.37
C MET A 120 -6.03 -1.24 4.46
N ALA A 121 -5.81 -1.94 3.34
CA ALA A 121 -4.99 -3.14 3.29
C ALA A 121 -3.52 -2.87 3.66
N ILE A 122 -2.89 -1.85 3.05
CA ILE A 122 -1.52 -1.43 3.42
C ILE A 122 -1.46 -0.99 4.88
N THR A 123 -2.49 -0.31 5.39
CA THR A 123 -2.53 0.16 6.78
C THR A 123 -2.49 -1.02 7.75
N VAL A 124 -3.29 -2.06 7.51
CA VAL A 124 -3.28 -3.27 8.34
C VAL A 124 -1.94 -3.99 8.23
N ALA A 125 -1.43 -4.17 7.01
CA ALA A 125 -0.14 -4.84 6.78
C ALA A 125 1.02 -4.10 7.47
N CYS A 126 1.07 -2.77 7.34
CA CYS A 126 2.07 -1.91 7.97
C CYS A 126 1.96 -1.96 9.51
N ALA A 127 0.75 -1.98 10.05
CA ALA A 127 0.51 -2.10 11.48
C ALA A 127 1.06 -3.42 12.05
N GLU A 128 0.83 -4.53 11.34
CA GLU A 128 1.42 -5.83 11.70
C GLU A 128 2.94 -5.82 11.56
N GLY A 129 3.49 -5.18 10.52
CA GLY A 129 4.92 -4.96 10.36
C GLY A 129 5.55 -4.17 11.53
N LEU A 130 4.88 -3.11 12.00
CA LEU A 130 5.29 -2.33 13.17
C LEU A 130 5.23 -3.16 14.45
N PHE A 131 4.19 -3.98 14.60
CA PHE A 131 4.03 -4.87 15.73
C PHE A 131 5.12 -5.95 15.78
N LEU A 132 5.44 -6.57 14.64
CA LEU A 132 6.55 -7.52 14.51
C LEU A 132 7.89 -6.84 14.78
N THR A 133 8.09 -5.62 14.28
CA THR A 133 9.26 -4.80 14.58
C THR A 133 9.44 -4.60 16.07
N TYR A 134 8.36 -4.22 16.77
CA TYR A 134 8.38 -4.07 18.22
C TYR A 134 8.80 -5.37 18.93
N LYS A 135 8.21 -6.51 18.56
CA LYS A 135 8.56 -7.82 19.14
C LYS A 135 10.02 -8.19 18.90
N VAL A 136 10.53 -7.97 17.69
CA VAL A 136 11.96 -8.22 17.34
C VAL A 136 12.88 -7.34 18.19
N VAL A 137 12.60 -6.04 18.29
CA VAL A 137 13.40 -5.10 19.09
C VAL A 137 13.37 -5.46 20.58
N ARG A 138 12.22 -5.90 21.09
CA ARG A 138 12.05 -6.35 22.48
C ARG A 138 12.57 -7.76 22.74
N ARG A 139 12.97 -8.50 21.71
CA ARG A 139 13.39 -9.92 21.78
C ARG A 139 12.32 -10.81 22.42
N GLU A 140 11.05 -10.50 22.15
CA GLU A 140 9.93 -11.31 22.62
C GLU A 140 9.86 -12.61 21.80
N LYS A 141 9.52 -13.72 22.45
CA LYS A 141 9.35 -15.00 21.76
C LYS A 141 8.07 -14.98 20.94
N ALA A 142 8.12 -15.55 19.74
CA ALA A 142 6.93 -15.75 18.93
C ALA A 142 6.01 -16.79 19.61
N GLU A 143 4.78 -16.39 19.90
CA GLU A 143 3.73 -17.29 20.37
C GLU A 143 3.00 -17.92 19.19
N VAL A 144 2.66 -19.21 19.29
CA VAL A 144 2.02 -19.96 18.18
C VAL A 144 0.71 -19.31 17.73
N LEU A 145 -0.14 -18.90 18.69
CA LEU A 145 -1.41 -18.23 18.38
C LEU A 145 -1.19 -16.86 17.72
N GLY A 146 -0.19 -16.11 18.18
CA GLY A 146 0.19 -14.83 17.57
C GLY A 146 0.68 -15.00 16.13
N THR A 147 1.47 -16.04 15.86
CA THR A 147 1.94 -16.36 14.51
C THR A 147 0.79 -16.79 13.59
N LEU A 148 -0.13 -17.63 14.06
CA LEU A 148 -1.31 -18.04 13.29
C LEU A 148 -2.23 -16.84 12.97
N ALA A 149 -2.40 -15.92 13.92
CA ALA A 149 -3.16 -14.70 13.70
C ALA A 149 -2.54 -13.84 12.59
N VAL A 150 -1.21 -13.64 12.62
CA VAL A 150 -0.50 -12.92 11.55
C VAL A 150 -0.68 -13.61 10.20
N ILE A 151 -0.42 -14.92 10.11
CA ILE A 151 -0.60 -15.67 8.86
C ILE A 151 -2.02 -15.54 8.31
N THR A 152 -3.03 -15.58 9.17
CA THR A 152 -4.44 -15.47 8.76
C THR A 152 -4.76 -14.07 8.23
N VAL A 153 -4.26 -13.03 8.89
CA VAL A 153 -4.40 -11.64 8.42
C VAL A 153 -3.72 -11.48 7.05
N GLU A 154 -2.49 -11.95 6.90
CA GLU A 154 -1.74 -11.83 5.65
C GLU A 154 -2.39 -12.57 4.48
N LEU A 155 -2.87 -13.80 4.70
CA LEU A 155 -3.63 -14.51 3.67
C LEU A 155 -4.90 -13.75 3.29
N GLY A 156 -5.61 -13.17 4.26
CA GLY A 156 -6.78 -12.33 4.00
C GLY A 156 -6.45 -11.10 3.18
N LEU A 157 -5.32 -10.44 3.46
CA LEU A 157 -4.86 -9.26 2.74
C LEU A 157 -4.41 -9.60 1.31
N ILE A 158 -3.71 -10.72 1.10
CA ILE A 158 -3.34 -11.18 -0.25
C ILE A 158 -4.59 -11.46 -1.08
N VAL A 159 -5.58 -12.16 -0.52
CA VAL A 159 -6.86 -12.41 -1.21
C VAL A 159 -7.55 -11.09 -1.56
N LEU A 160 -7.56 -10.12 -0.64
CA LEU A 160 -8.11 -8.80 -0.89
C LEU A 160 -7.34 -8.08 -2.01
N SER A 161 -6.01 -8.12 -2.03
CA SER A 161 -5.17 -7.56 -3.09
C SER A 161 -5.51 -8.14 -4.45
N VAL A 162 -5.63 -9.47 -4.55
CA VAL A 162 -6.00 -10.16 -5.79
C VAL A 162 -7.39 -9.71 -6.28
N VAL A 163 -8.36 -9.58 -5.38
CA VAL A 163 -9.71 -9.13 -5.74
C VAL A 163 -9.71 -7.69 -6.22
N ILE A 164 -8.96 -6.80 -5.56
CA ILE A 164 -8.84 -5.39 -5.96
C ILE A 164 -8.28 -5.28 -7.38
N GLU A 165 -7.19 -5.98 -7.66
CA GLU A 165 -6.55 -5.92 -8.98
C GLU A 165 -7.44 -6.54 -10.07
N ALA A 166 -8.16 -7.63 -9.76
CA ALA A 166 -9.15 -8.19 -10.67
C ALA A 166 -10.28 -7.22 -10.98
N LEU A 167 -10.73 -6.41 -10.00
CA LEU A 167 -11.74 -5.36 -10.24
C LEU A 167 -11.19 -4.24 -11.13
N GLN A 168 -9.92 -3.85 -10.97
CA GLN A 168 -9.28 -2.85 -11.84
C GLN A 168 -9.12 -3.34 -13.27
N ALA A 169 -8.85 -4.63 -13.48
CA ALA A 169 -8.72 -5.21 -14.82
C ALA A 169 -10.05 -5.35 -15.57
N LEU A 170 -11.19 -5.29 -14.87
CA LEU A 170 -12.53 -5.41 -15.45
C LEU A 170 -13.21 -4.05 -15.72
N ALA A 171 -12.66 -2.95 -15.19
CA ALA A 171 -13.21 -1.59 -15.30
C ALA A 171 -12.69 -0.86 -16.55
#